data_AF-A0A815XYV0-F1
#
_entry.id   AF-A0A815XYV0-F1
#
_cell.length_a   1.000
_cell.length_b   1.000
_cell.length_c   1.000
_cell.angle_alpha   90.00
_cell.angle_beta   90.00
_cell.angle_gamma   90.00
#
_symmetry.space_group_name_H-M   'P 1'
#
loop_
_entity.id
_entity.type
_entity.pdbx_description
1 polymer ?
#
loop_
_entity_poly.entity_id
_entity_poly.type
_entity_poly.pdbx_seq_one_letter_code
_entity_poly.pdbx_strand_id
1 'polypeptide(L)'
;EYVRADESLFALKPANLSFPEAAAVPLAGETAYEALFQQGEITRDSKVFICGGPTGVGLFGIQLAKAVGAHVACTSSLRNMDTIKKL
;
A
#
# COMPACT_ATOMS: atom_id res chain seq x y z
N GLU A 1 -25.24 13.60 2.29
CA GLU A 1 -24.29 14.16 1.29
C GLU A 1 -24.00 13.07 0.26
N TYR A 2 -23.81 13.41 -1.03
CA TYR A 2 -23.66 12.45 -2.14
C TYR A 2 -22.58 12.91 -3.14
N VAL A 3 -21.93 11.96 -3.82
CA VAL A 3 -20.95 12.21 -4.89
C VAL A 3 -21.24 11.31 -6.09
N ARG A 4 -20.92 11.76 -7.30
CA ARG A 4 -20.99 10.95 -8.54
C ARG A 4 -19.59 10.49 -8.93
N ALA A 5 -19.48 9.26 -9.40
CA ALA A 5 -18.27 8.69 -9.97
C ALA A 5 -18.65 7.65 -11.03
N ASP A 6 -17.71 7.34 -11.93
CA ASP A 6 -17.90 6.31 -12.94
C ASP A 6 -17.96 4.91 -12.31
N GLU A 7 -18.80 4.04 -12.87
CA GLU A 7 -18.99 2.66 -12.37
C GLU A 7 -17.66 1.89 -12.28
N SER A 8 -16.75 2.12 -13.23
CA SER A 8 -15.44 1.48 -13.28
C SER A 8 -14.51 1.84 -12.11
N LEU A 9 -14.83 2.88 -11.34
CA LEU A 9 -14.07 3.29 -10.15
C LEU A 9 -14.54 2.59 -8.87
N PHE A 10 -15.55 1.73 -8.95
CA PHE A 10 -16.08 1.00 -7.79
C PHE A 10 -15.59 -0.44 -7.76
N ALA A 11 -15.25 -0.89 -6.55
CA ALA A 11 -14.98 -2.29 -6.24
C ALA A 11 -15.85 -2.74 -5.06
N LEU A 12 -16.10 -4.05 -4.97
CA LEU A 12 -16.84 -4.61 -3.84
C LEU A 12 -16.04 -4.46 -2.55
N LYS A 13 -16.67 -3.92 -1.51
CA LYS A 13 -16.06 -3.80 -0.18
C LYS A 13 -15.74 -5.20 0.37
N PRO A 14 -14.52 -5.47 0.84
CA PRO A 14 -14.21 -6.71 1.54
C PRO A 14 -15.13 -6.92 2.74
N ALA A 15 -15.63 -8.14 2.93
CA ALA A 15 -16.61 -8.45 3.99
C ALA A 15 -16.04 -8.28 5.41
N ASN A 16 -14.72 -8.47 5.56
CA ASN A 16 -14.00 -8.39 6.82
C ASN A 16 -13.55 -6.97 7.22
N LEU A 17 -13.81 -5.96 6.39
CA LEU A 17 -13.47 -4.56 6.69
C LEU A 17 -14.72 -3.74 6.98
N SER A 18 -14.63 -2.82 7.94
CA SER A 18 -15.62 -1.76 8.12
C SER A 18 -15.57 -0.77 6.94
N PHE A 19 -16.60 0.07 6.82
CA PHE A 19 -16.61 1.12 5.78
C PHE A 19 -15.44 2.11 5.90
N PRO A 20 -15.08 2.64 7.08
CA PRO A 20 -13.92 3.52 7.21
C PRO A 20 -12.60 2.86 6.82
N GLU A 21 -12.39 1.60 7.22
CA GLU A 21 -11.18 0.85 6.84
C GLU A 21 -11.10 0.64 5.34
N ALA A 22 -12.21 0.22 4.71
CA ALA A 22 -12.24 0.01 3.27
C ALA A 22 -12.08 1.34 2.49
N ALA A 23 -12.65 2.43 2.97
CA ALA A 23 -12.51 3.75 2.34
C ALA A 23 -11.08 4.31 2.40
N ALA A 24 -10.25 3.85 3.35
CA ALA A 24 -8.86 4.26 3.48
C ALA A 24 -7.90 3.57 2.49
N VAL A 25 -8.35 2.52 1.80
CA VAL A 25 -7.51 1.71 0.90
C VAL A 25 -7.28 2.34 -0.47
N PRO A 26 -8.30 2.77 -1.25
CA PRO A 26 -8.17 2.91 -2.70
C PRO A 26 -7.03 3.84 -3.12
N LEU A 27 -7.03 5.09 -2.63
CA LEU A 27 -6.03 6.07 -3.04
C LEU A 27 -4.60 5.60 -2.75
N ALA A 28 -4.31 5.20 -1.50
CA ALA A 28 -2.94 4.87 -1.10
C ALA A 28 -2.50 3.48 -1.59
N GLY A 29 -3.40 2.51 -1.54
CA GLY A 29 -3.16 1.13 -1.93
C GLY A 29 -2.99 0.97 -3.44
N GLU A 30 -3.87 1.58 -4.25
CA GLU A 30 -3.74 1.52 -5.72
C GLU A 30 -2.49 2.25 -6.19
N THR A 31 -2.19 3.43 -5.63
CA THR A 31 -0.95 4.15 -5.97
C THR A 31 0.29 3.29 -5.70
N ALA A 32 0.33 2.60 -4.55
CA ALA A 32 1.44 1.69 -4.24
C ALA A 32 1.47 0.49 -5.19
N TYR A 33 0.31 -0.08 -5.51
CA TYR A 33 0.21 -1.24 -6.41
C TYR A 33 0.64 -0.90 -7.83
N GLU A 34 0.19 0.23 -8.38
CA GLU A 34 0.57 0.69 -9.71
C GLU A 34 2.09 0.92 -9.78
N ALA A 35 2.65 1.64 -8.81
CA ALA A 35 4.08 1.92 -8.77
C ALA A 35 4.93 0.65 -8.70
N LEU A 36 4.52 -0.36 -7.92
CA LEU A 36 5.30 -1.57 -7.71
C LEU A 36 5.10 -2.60 -8.83
N PHE A 37 3.88 -2.85 -9.28
CA PHE A 37 3.57 -3.98 -10.14
C PHE A 37 3.29 -3.61 -11.59
N GLN A 38 2.74 -2.41 -11.85
CA GLN A 38 2.45 -1.99 -13.22
C GLN A 38 3.63 -1.23 -13.84
N GLN A 39 4.27 -0.36 -13.05
CA GLN A 39 5.42 0.44 -13.51
C GLN A 39 6.76 -0.19 -13.10
N GLY A 40 6.84 -0.67 -11.86
CA GLY A 40 8.08 -1.23 -11.30
C GLY A 40 8.31 -2.70 -11.60
N GLU A 41 7.27 -3.42 -12.05
CA GLU A 41 7.29 -4.84 -12.41
C GLU A 41 8.05 -5.73 -11.40
N ILE A 42 7.91 -5.45 -10.09
CA ILE A 42 8.70 -6.14 -9.07
C ILE A 42 8.37 -7.64 -9.02
N THR A 43 9.39 -8.43 -8.77
CA THR A 43 9.29 -9.89 -8.59
C THR A 43 9.79 -10.32 -7.22
N ARG A 44 9.69 -11.62 -6.92
CA ARG A 44 10.47 -12.23 -5.83
C ARG A 44 11.94 -11.84 -5.94
N ASP A 45 12.60 -11.63 -4.80
CA ASP A 45 14.00 -11.25 -4.65
C ASP A 45 14.39 -9.86 -5.20
N SER A 46 13.43 -9.10 -5.76
CA SER A 46 13.63 -7.70 -6.11
C SER A 46 14.04 -6.88 -4.89
N LYS A 47 14.90 -5.87 -5.07
CA LYS A 47 15.30 -4.95 -3.99
C LYS A 47 14.57 -3.63 -4.16
N VAL A 48 13.65 -3.34 -3.23
CA VAL A 48 12.76 -2.19 -3.30
C VAL A 48 13.12 -1.19 -2.19
N PHE A 49 13.37 0.06 -2.58
CA PHE A 49 13.57 1.15 -1.64
C PHE A 49 12.33 2.05 -1.59
N ILE A 50 11.73 2.20 -0.41
CA ILE A 50 10.50 2.97 -0.19
C ILE A 50 10.82 4.23 0.62
N CYS A 51 10.70 5.38 -0.03
CA CYS A 51 10.78 6.67 0.65
C CYS A 51 9.51 6.91 1.49
N GLY A 52 9.66 7.16 2.79
CA GLY A 52 8.55 7.47 3.68
C GLY A 52 7.70 6.23 4.03
N GLY A 53 8.33 5.19 4.56
CA GLY A 53 7.65 3.96 4.98
C GLY A 53 6.40 4.16 5.84
N PRO A 54 6.40 5.06 6.85
CA PRO A 54 5.24 5.28 7.73
C PRO A 54 4.06 6.05 7.11
N THR A 55 4.11 6.39 5.81
CA THR A 55 3.02 7.08 5.12
C THR A 55 1.96 6.10 4.63
N GLY A 56 0.75 6.56 4.29
CA GLY A 56 -0.31 5.68 3.78
C GLY A 56 0.16 4.81 2.61
N VAL A 57 0.79 5.42 1.60
CA VAL A 57 1.33 4.70 0.43
C VAL A 57 2.51 3.81 0.84
N GLY A 58 3.42 4.31 1.69
CA GLY A 58 4.59 3.55 2.15
C GLY A 58 4.21 2.27 2.90
N LEU A 59 3.19 2.33 3.76
CA LEU A 59 2.71 1.17 4.52
C LEU A 59 2.14 0.09 3.61
N PHE A 60 1.36 0.46 2.58
CA PHE A 60 0.90 -0.49 1.57
C PHE A 60 2.06 -1.02 0.74
N GLY A 61 2.96 -0.15 0.28
CA GLY A 61 4.11 -0.55 -0.53
C GLY A 61 5.02 -1.57 0.16
N ILE A 62 5.30 -1.39 1.47
CA ILE A 62 6.11 -2.33 2.25
C ILE A 62 5.44 -3.70 2.28
N GLN A 63 4.15 -3.74 2.61
CA GLN A 63 3.39 -5.00 2.73
C GLN A 63 3.27 -5.70 1.38
N LEU A 64 2.94 -4.97 0.32
CA LEU A 64 2.81 -5.49 -1.03
C LEU A 64 4.13 -6.07 -1.57
N ALA A 65 5.23 -5.33 -1.41
CA ALA A 65 6.54 -5.79 -1.84
C ALA A 65 6.99 -7.03 -1.05
N LYS A 66 6.76 -7.06 0.26
CA LYS A 66 7.05 -8.25 1.08
C LYS A 66 6.18 -9.46 0.72
N ALA A 67 4.90 -9.24 0.40
CA ALA A 67 3.98 -10.32 0.05
C ALA A 67 4.42 -11.10 -1.20
N VAL A 68 5.16 -10.47 -2.13
CA VAL A 68 5.74 -11.14 -3.29
C VAL A 68 7.16 -11.68 -3.06
N GLY A 69 7.72 -11.48 -1.87
CA GLY A 69 9.06 -11.94 -1.50
C GLY A 69 10.18 -11.00 -1.93
N ALA A 70 9.90 -9.71 -2.13
CA ALA A 70 10.94 -8.71 -2.38
C ALA A 70 11.67 -8.31 -1.08
N HIS A 71 12.91 -7.87 -1.20
CA HIS A 71 13.68 -7.27 -0.12
C HIS A 71 13.38 -5.77 -0.03
N VAL A 72 12.87 -5.33 1.12
CA VAL A 72 12.43 -3.94 1.32
C VAL A 72 13.37 -3.18 2.24
N ALA A 73 13.78 -1.98 1.82
CA ALA A 73 14.39 -0.96 2.66
C ALA A 73 13.53 0.31 2.62
N CYS A 74 13.46 1.08 3.70
CA CYS A 74 12.66 2.30 3.71
C CYS A 74 13.21 3.38 4.65
N THR A 75 12.84 4.64 4.41
CA THR A 75 13.08 5.73 5.37
C THR A 75 11.93 5.84 6.38
N SER A 76 12.26 6.12 7.64
CA SER A 76 11.30 6.32 8.72
C SER A 76 11.89 7.23 9.80
N SER A 77 11.03 7.92 10.54
CA SER A 77 11.41 8.54 11.82
C SER A 77 11.52 7.47 12.92
N LEU A 78 12.30 7.76 13.97
CA LEU A 78 12.52 6.83 15.08
C LEU A 78 11.21 6.40 15.75
N ARG A 79 10.24 7.32 15.91
CA ARG A 79 8.95 7.04 16.55
C ARG A 79 8.10 5.97 15.85
N ASN A 80 8.33 5.76 14.55
CA ASN A 80 7.53 4.85 13.73
C ASN A 80 8.23 3.50 13.50
N MET A 81 9.42 3.30 14.06
CA MET A 81 10.24 2.12 13.81
C MET A 81 9.54 0.82 14.21
N ASP A 82 8.84 0.81 15.34
CA ASP A 82 8.16 -0.40 15.83
C ASP A 82 6.99 -0.80 14.93
N THR A 83 6.25 0.17 14.39
CA THR A 83 5.20 -0.09 13.40
C THR A 83 5.78 -0.71 12.14
N ILE A 84 6.86 -0.12 11.60
CA ILE A 84 7.48 -0.57 10.36
C ILE A 84 8.12 -1.95 10.48
N LYS A 85 8.71 -2.27 11.64
CA LYS A 85 9.31 -3.59 11.90
C LYS A 85 8.29 -4.72 12.03
N LYS A 86 7.02 -4.40 12.30
CA LYS A 86 5.92 -5.39 12.40
C LYS A 86 5.30 -5.75 11.05
N LEU A 87 5.53 -4.93 10.03
CA LEU A 87 5.21 -5.24 8.63
C LEU A 87 6.23 -6.22 8.07
#